data_AF-A0A845WH47-F1
#
_entry.id   AF-A0A845WH47-F1
#
_cell.length_a   1.000
_cell.length_b   1.000
_cell.length_c   1.000
_cell.angle_alpha   90.00
_cell.angle_beta   90.00
_cell.angle_gamma   90.00
#
_symmetry.space_group_name_H-M   'P 1'
#
loop_
_entity.id
_entity.type
_entity.pdbx_description
1 polymer ?
#
loop_
_entity_poly.entity_id
_entity_poly.type
_entity_poly.pdbx_seq_one_letter_code
_entity_poly.pdbx_strand_id
1 'polypeptide(L)'
;ILDYFHNNGLQNGDYLIIEDTNKALWEAWSDWEDQEFIERMKGKLDLLKKWLMQHKNEYLIDTYYQDLFGYNGSKNWNSMLKRM
;
A
#
# COMPACT_ATOMS: atom_id res chain seq x y z
N ILE A 1 3.99 -6.55 -10.14
CA ILE A 1 4.90 -6.74 -8.99
C ILE A 1 4.22 -7.55 -7.89
N LEU A 2 3.06 -7.13 -7.37
CA LEU A 2 2.34 -7.87 -6.33
C LEU A 2 2.05 -9.33 -6.71
N ASP A 3 1.59 -9.59 -7.94
CA ASP A 3 1.39 -10.96 -8.45
C ASP A 3 2.65 -11.82 -8.39
N TYR A 4 3.82 -11.22 -8.64
CA TYR A 4 5.06 -11.97 -8.61
C TYR A 4 5.38 -12.43 -7.18
N PHE A 5 5.31 -11.52 -6.20
CA PHE A 5 5.56 -11.87 -4.80
C PHE A 5 4.49 -12.83 -4.25
N HIS A 6 3.22 -12.61 -4.61
CA HIS A 6 2.13 -13.50 -4.23
C HIS A 6 2.34 -14.93 -4.73
N ASN A 7 2.77 -15.10 -5.98
CA ASN A 7 2.94 -16.42 -6.58
C ASN A 7 4.29 -17.09 -6.26
N ASN A 8 5.31 -16.32 -5.87
CA ASN A 8 6.69 -16.83 -5.82
C ASN A 8 7.43 -16.60 -4.49
N GLY A 9 6.83 -15.96 -3.50
CA GLY A 9 7.58 -15.58 -2.29
C GLY A 9 6.78 -15.50 -0.99
N LEU A 10 5.56 -14.98 -1.03
CA LEU A 10 4.77 -14.77 0.20
C LEU A 10 4.16 -16.07 0.72
N GLN A 11 4.40 -16.36 1.98
CA GLN A 11 3.85 -17.49 2.73
C GLN A 11 2.82 -17.02 3.77
N ASN A 12 2.02 -17.96 4.26
CA ASN A 12 1.01 -17.67 5.28
C ASN A 12 1.69 -17.18 6.56
N GLY A 13 1.25 -16.02 7.06
CA GLY A 13 1.87 -15.32 8.17
C GLY A 13 2.78 -14.16 7.77
N ASP A 14 3.25 -14.10 6.52
CA ASP A 14 4.10 -13.02 6.04
C ASP A 14 3.33 -11.70 5.96
N TYR A 15 4.07 -10.62 6.18
CA TYR A 15 3.57 -9.26 6.06
C TYR A 15 4.11 -8.59 4.81
N LEU A 16 3.22 -7.90 4.10
CA LEU A 16 3.54 -7.01 3.00
C LEU A 16 3.20 -5.58 3.40
N ILE A 17 4.22 -4.73 3.35
CA ILE A 17 4.10 -3.29 3.57
C ILE A 17 4.12 -2.62 2.21
N ILE A 18 3.04 -1.91 1.89
CA ILE A 18 2.94 -1.14 0.65
C ILE A 18 2.97 0.32 1.04
N GLU A 19 4.09 0.96 0.76
CA GLU A 19 4.31 2.34 1.13
C GLU A 19 3.42 3.30 0.34
N ASP A 20 3.22 4.50 0.86
CA ASP A 20 2.71 5.63 0.08
C ASP A 20 1.29 5.44 -0.50
N THR A 21 0.40 4.79 0.25
CA THR A 21 -0.97 4.54 -0.20
C THR A 21 -1.97 5.59 0.28
N ASN A 22 -1.52 6.65 0.97
CA ASN A 22 -2.37 7.76 1.36
C ASN A 22 -2.71 8.71 0.20
N LYS A 23 -3.87 8.49 -0.43
CA LYS A 23 -4.37 9.35 -1.51
C LYS A 23 -4.50 10.82 -1.11
N ALA A 24 -4.98 11.12 0.10
CA ALA A 24 -5.22 12.51 0.52
C ALA A 24 -3.92 13.32 0.60
N LEU A 25 -2.81 12.67 0.95
CA LEU A 25 -1.51 13.34 0.90
C LEU A 25 -1.05 13.59 -0.54
N TRP A 26 -1.22 12.61 -1.43
CA TRP A 26 -0.88 12.79 -2.85
C TRP A 26 -1.71 13.89 -3.51
N GLU A 27 -2.94 14.11 -3.05
CA GLU A 27 -3.75 15.27 -3.43
C GLU A 27 -3.20 16.57 -2.84
N ALA A 28 -2.74 16.58 -1.60
CA ALA A 28 -2.15 17.76 -0.95
C ALA A 28 -0.80 18.19 -1.55
N TRP A 29 -0.09 17.28 -2.22
CA TRP A 29 1.18 17.54 -2.92
C TRP A 29 1.02 17.73 -4.43
N SER A 30 -0.17 18.15 -4.87
CA SER A 30 -0.46 18.38 -6.28
C SER A 30 0.42 19.44 -6.95
N ASP A 31 1.17 20.23 -6.19
CA ASP A 31 2.07 21.28 -6.66
C ASP A 31 3.54 20.82 -6.79
N TRP A 32 3.86 19.57 -6.45
CA TRP A 32 5.23 19.05 -6.59
C TRP A 32 5.66 18.98 -8.07
N GLU A 33 6.92 19.25 -8.36
CA GLU A 33 7.45 19.40 -9.72
C GLU A 33 7.18 18.22 -10.66
N ASP A 34 7.17 17.00 -10.14
CA ASP A 34 6.91 15.77 -10.92
C ASP A 34 5.40 15.41 -10.92
N GLN A 35 4.66 16.11 -11.78
CA GLN A 35 3.21 15.93 -11.92
C GLN A 35 2.81 14.52 -12.41
N GLU A 36 3.63 13.90 -13.26
CA GLU A 36 3.35 12.53 -13.75
C GLU A 36 3.47 11.52 -12.61
N PHE A 37 4.50 11.66 -11.78
CA PHE A 37 4.64 10.86 -10.56
C PHE A 37 3.44 11.03 -9.64
N ILE A 38 3.03 12.28 -9.36
CA ILE A 38 1.87 12.58 -8.50
C ILE A 38 0.60 11.90 -9.00
N GLU A 39 0.28 12.01 -10.29
CA GLU A 39 -0.93 11.39 -10.85
C GLU A 39 -0.90 9.86 -10.73
N ARG A 40 0.25 9.23 -10.95
CA ARG A 40 0.42 7.79 -10.72
C ARG A 40 0.19 7.42 -9.25
N MET A 41 0.71 8.22 -8.32
CA MET A 41 0.60 7.95 -6.88
C MET A 41 -0.82 8.15 -6.35
N LYS A 42 -1.58 9.12 -6.86
CA LYS A 42 -3.02 9.28 -6.56
C LYS A 42 -3.83 8.02 -6.90
N GLY A 43 -3.43 7.28 -7.94
CA GLY A 43 -4.07 6.02 -8.34
C GLY A 43 -3.59 4.77 -7.58
N LYS A 44 -2.50 4.86 -6.80
CA LYS A 44 -1.85 3.69 -6.17
C LYS A 44 -2.78 2.92 -5.24
N LEU A 45 -3.53 3.62 -4.40
CA LEU A 45 -4.48 3.00 -3.47
C LEU A 45 -5.60 2.24 -4.21
N ASP A 46 -6.11 2.82 -5.30
CA ASP A 46 -7.20 2.23 -6.06
C ASP A 46 -6.74 0.98 -6.83
N LEU A 47 -5.51 0.99 -7.36
CA LEU A 47 -4.87 -0.20 -7.93
C LEU A 47 -4.67 -1.29 -6.89
N LEU A 48 -4.20 -0.94 -5.69
CA LEU A 48 -4.05 -1.90 -4.60
C LEU A 48 -5.39 -2.51 -4.19
N LYS A 49 -6.43 -1.70 -4.01
CA LYS A 49 -7.78 -2.19 -3.70
C LYS A 49 -8.28 -3.17 -4.75
N LYS A 50 -8.11 -2.85 -6.04
CA LYS A 50 -8.53 -3.74 -7.13
C LYS A 50 -7.82 -5.09 -7.06
N TRP A 51 -6.52 -5.09 -6.79
CA TRP A 51 -5.75 -6.32 -6.61
C TRP A 51 -6.21 -7.10 -5.37
N LEU A 52 -6.37 -6.44 -4.23
CA LEU A 52 -6.85 -7.08 -2.99
C LEU A 52 -8.24 -7.70 -3.14
N MET A 53 -9.13 -7.11 -3.94
CA MET A 53 -10.44 -7.69 -4.18
C MET A 53 -10.37 -9.05 -4.90
N GLN A 54 -9.33 -9.27 -5.71
CA GLN A 54 -9.07 -10.55 -6.36
C GLN A 54 -8.47 -11.58 -5.39
N HIS A 55 -7.79 -11.10 -4.34
CA HIS A 55 -7.12 -11.90 -3.31
C HIS A 55 -7.74 -11.71 -1.91
N LYS A 56 -9.06 -11.46 -1.84
CA LYS A 56 -9.73 -11.03 -0.60
C LYS A 56 -9.77 -12.10 0.50
N ASN A 57 -9.69 -13.38 0.13
CA ASN A 57 -9.70 -14.51 1.06
C ASN A 57 -8.29 -14.89 1.52
N GLU A 58 -7.31 -14.18 1.00
CA GLU A 58 -5.90 -14.54 1.00
C GLU A 58 -5.06 -13.54 1.78
N TYR A 59 -5.59 -12.34 2.02
CA TYR A 59 -4.94 -11.29 2.78
C TYR A 59 -5.88 -10.69 3.81
N LEU A 60 -5.35 -10.46 5.01
CA LEU A 60 -5.98 -9.59 6.02
C LEU A 60 -5.37 -8.19 5.94
N ILE A 61 -6.20 -7.18 6.14
CA ILE A 61 -5.75 -5.80 6.32
C ILE A 61 -5.41 -5.62 7.79
N ASP A 62 -4.17 -5.25 8.08
CA ASP A 62 -3.76 -4.88 9.42
C ASP A 62 -3.92 -3.37 9.61
N THR A 63 -4.94 -2.99 10.37
CA THR A 63 -5.23 -1.58 10.70
C THR A 63 -4.54 -1.13 11.99
N TYR A 64 -3.84 -2.03 12.69
CA TYR A 64 -3.19 -1.75 13.97
C TYR A 64 -1.71 -1.41 13.79
N TYR A 65 -1.03 -2.00 12.80
CA TYR A 65 0.33 -1.61 12.46
C TYR A 65 0.37 -0.25 11.75
N GLN A 66 1.04 0.72 12.37
CA GLN A 66 1.31 2.04 11.81
C GLN A 66 2.82 2.28 11.72
N ASP A 67 3.36 2.28 10.50
CA ASP A 67 4.78 2.52 10.18
C ASP A 67 5.77 1.60 10.96
N LEU A 68 7.00 1.44 10.49
CA LEU A 68 8.00 0.58 11.13
C LEU A 68 8.57 1.20 12.43
N PHE A 69 8.28 2.48 12.69
CA PHE A 69 8.79 3.23 13.84
C PHE A 69 7.85 3.24 15.05
N GLY A 70 6.67 2.60 14.97
CA GLY A 70 5.66 2.62 16.04
C GLY A 70 4.90 3.96 16.18
N TYR A 71 5.20 4.91 15.29
CA TYR A 71 4.46 6.13 15.04
C TYR A 71 4.66 6.50 13.57
N ASN A 72 3.69 7.20 12.98
CA ASN A 72 3.72 7.54 11.56
C ASN A 72 4.75 8.65 11.29
N GLY A 73 5.97 8.26 10.90
CA GLY A 73 7.07 9.18 10.63
C GLY A 73 7.00 9.79 9.23
N SER A 74 6.29 9.13 8.32
CA SER A 74 5.98 9.64 6.99
C SER A 74 4.53 10.13 6.90
N LYS A 75 4.26 11.16 6.10
CA LYS A 75 2.88 11.61 5.85
C LYS A 75 2.09 10.58 5.02
N ASN A 76 2.80 9.64 4.39
CA ASN A 76 2.39 8.83 3.25
C ASN A 76 1.52 7.61 3.58
N TRP A 77 1.33 7.31 4.87
CA TRP A 77 0.55 6.20 5.47
C TRP A 77 0.50 4.92 4.63
N ASN A 78 1.17 3.88 5.12
CA ASN A 78 1.35 2.63 4.38
C ASN A 78 0.17 1.67 4.56
N SER A 79 -0.10 0.83 3.57
CA SER A 79 -1.02 -0.30 3.72
C SER A 79 -0.26 -1.53 4.19
N MET A 80 -0.71 -2.12 5.29
CA MET A 80 -0.14 -3.32 5.90
C MET A 80 -1.06 -4.51 5.62
N LEU A 81 -0.52 -5.56 5.01
CA LEU A 81 -1.27 -6.74 4.61
C LEU A 81 -0.62 -7.98 5.18
N LYS A 82 -1.40 -8.87 5.79
CA LYS A 82 -0.93 -10.18 6.24
C LYS A 82 -1.46 -11.27 5.33
N ARG A 83 -0.57 -12.12 4.80
CA ARG A 83 -0.95 -13.29 4.02
C ARG A 83 -1.54 -14.37 4.94
N MET A 84 -2.67 -14.96 4.54
CA MET A 84 -3.38 -16.01 5.28
C MET A 84 -3.09 -17.42 4.82
#